data_AF-A0A537TM94-F1
#
_entry.id   AF-A0A537TM94-F1
#
_cell.length_a   1.000
_cell.length_b   1.000
_cell.length_c   1.000
_cell.angle_alpha   90.00
_cell.angle_beta   90.00
_cell.angle_gamma   90.00
#
_symmetry.space_group_name_H-M   'P 1'
#
loop_
_entity.id
_entity.type
_entity.pdbx_description
1 polymer ?
#
loop_
_entity_poly.entity_id
_entity_poly.type
_entity_poly.pdbx_seq_one_letter_code
_entity_poly.pdbx_strand_id
1 'polypeptide(L)' 'MPARAQQWTPQQRAACEPDAMRLCNQYVPDVQRVSACMSHYRRHLSPACRAVFQGGAKKRVRRFRR' A
#
# COMPACT_ATOMS: atom_id res chain seq x y z
N MET A 1 -6.60 9.17 24.04
CA MET A 1 -7.11 9.61 22.72
C MET A 1 -6.91 8.48 21.72
N PRO A 2 -7.97 7.86 21.16
CA PRO A 2 -7.79 6.77 20.20
C PRO A 2 -7.50 7.39 18.83
N ALA A 3 -6.23 7.38 18.44
CA ALA A 3 -5.86 7.65 17.07
C ALA A 3 -6.59 6.62 16.20
N ARG A 4 -7.46 7.10 15.31
CA ARG A 4 -7.99 6.34 14.17
C ARG A 4 -6.80 6.02 13.27
N ALA A 5 -5.97 5.06 13.70
CA ALA A 5 -4.87 4.52 12.93
C ALA A 5 -5.51 3.87 11.72
N GLN A 6 -5.49 4.63 10.63
CA GLN A 6 -5.94 4.25 9.30
C GLN A 6 -5.28 2.93 8.92
N GLN A 7 -5.94 1.81 9.24
CA GLN A 7 -5.92 0.44 8.68
C GLN A 7 -4.59 -0.16 8.18
N TRP A 8 -3.46 0.48 8.48
CA TRP A 8 -2.14 0.17 7.97
C TRP A 8 -1.24 -0.09 9.15
N THR A 9 -0.68 -1.29 9.19
CA THR A 9 0.27 -1.65 10.24
C THR A 9 1.52 -0.76 10.15
N PRO A 10 2.26 -0.53 11.25
CA PRO A 10 3.52 0.19 11.19
C PRO A 10 4.49 -0.41 10.15
N GLN A 11 4.48 -1.74 9.97
CA GLN A 11 5.23 -2.40 8.89
C GLN A 11 4.74 -2.04 7.49
N GLN A 12 3.43 -1.94 7.26
CA GLN A 12 2.89 -1.50 5.98
C GLN A 12 3.24 -0.04 5.68
N ARG A 13 3.21 0.81 6.72
CA ARG A 13 3.59 2.20 6.61
C ARG A 13 5.07 2.32 6.24
N ALA A 14 5.97 1.63 6.95
CA ALA A 14 7.41 1.62 6.62
C ALA A 14 7.71 1.04 5.23
N ALA A 15 6.95 0.04 4.77
CA ALA A 15 7.12 -0.56 3.44
C ALA A 15 6.70 0.38 2.30
N CYS A 16 5.73 1.27 2.55
CA CYS A 16 5.20 2.23 1.57
C CYS A 16 5.75 3.65 1.74
N GLU A 17 6.34 3.97 2.89
CA GLU A 17 6.97 5.27 3.17
C GLU A 17 8.01 5.67 2.11
N PRO A 18 8.95 4.83 1.68
CA PRO A 18 9.94 5.24 0.69
C PRO A 18 9.32 5.53 -0.69
N ASP A 19 8.26 4.82 -1.06
CA ASP A 19 7.50 5.08 -2.29
C ASP A 19 6.64 6.35 -2.16
N ALA A 20 6.02 6.54 -0.99
CA ALA A 20 5.23 7.71 -0.69
C ALA A 20 6.11 8.97 -0.70
N MET A 21 7.28 8.94 -0.09
CA MET A 21 8.21 10.07 -0.08
C MET A 21 8.84 10.36 -1.44
N ARG A 22 9.01 9.35 -2.31
CA ARG A 22 9.53 9.57 -3.68
C ARG A 22 8.47 10.05 -4.68
N LEU A 23 7.26 9.51 -4.62
CA LEU A 23 6.23 9.72 -5.65
C LEU A 23 5.06 10.58 -5.17
N CYS A 24 4.72 10.48 -3.89
CA CYS A 24 3.51 11.04 -3.29
C CYS A 24 3.83 11.95 -2.09
N ASN A 25 5.02 12.56 -2.04
CA ASN A 25 5.54 13.29 -0.86
C ASN A 25 4.56 14.36 -0.36
N GLN A 26 3.92 15.05 -1.31
CA GLN A 26 2.90 16.07 -1.08
C GLN A 26 1.63 15.58 -0.38
N TYR A 27 1.44 14.27 -0.27
CA TYR A 27 0.27 13.63 0.34
C TYR A 27 0.60 12.91 1.65
N VAL A 28 1.89 12.75 2.00
CA VAL A 28 2.32 12.22 3.30
C VAL A 28 2.00 13.26 4.38
N PRO A 29 1.42 12.89 5.55
CA PRO A 29 1.24 11.55 6.11
C PRO A 29 -0.16 10.94 5.92
N ASP A 30 -0.95 11.45 4.99
CA ASP A 30 -2.38 11.15 4.86
C ASP A 30 -2.60 9.85 4.07
N VAL A 31 -2.89 8.75 4.76
CA VAL A 31 -2.96 7.41 4.15
C VAL A 31 -3.99 7.35 3.02
N GLN A 32 -5.10 8.10 3.13
CA GLN A 32 -6.13 8.12 2.09
C GLN A 32 -5.64 8.79 0.80
N ARG A 33 -4.98 9.95 0.92
CA ARG A 33 -4.42 10.65 -0.24
C ARG A 33 -3.24 9.91 -0.84
N VAL A 34 -2.38 9.36 0.01
CA VAL A 34 -1.27 8.49 -0.40
C VAL A 34 -1.82 7.26 -1.13
N SER A 35 -2.89 6.62 -0.65
CA SER A 35 -3.54 5.48 -1.34
C SER A 35 -4.08 5.84 -2.72
N ALA A 36 -4.68 7.03 -2.86
CA ALA A 36 -5.14 7.54 -4.15
C ALA A 36 -3.96 7.79 -5.10
N CYS A 37 -2.94 8.52 -4.65
CA CYS A 37 -1.72 8.77 -5.43
C CYS A 37 -1.02 7.45 -5.82
N MET A 38 -0.88 6.53 -4.87
CA MET A 38 -0.33 5.19 -5.07
C MET A 38 -1.14 4.39 -6.09
N SER A 39 -2.47 4.54 -6.11
CA SER A 39 -3.34 3.90 -7.12
C SER A 39 -3.03 4.37 -8.54
N HIS A 40 -2.71 5.66 -8.71
CA HIS A 40 -2.25 6.21 -10.00
C HIS A 40 -0.84 5.74 -10.36
N TYR A 41 0.08 5.73 -9.38
CA TYR A 41 1.47 5.32 -9.56
C TYR A 41 1.73 3.83 -9.30
N ARG A 42 0.70 2.96 -9.36
CA ARG A 42 0.82 1.55 -8.98
C ARG A 42 1.99 0.86 -9.63
N ARG A 43 2.31 1.19 -10.89
CA ARG A 43 3.43 0.63 -11.69
C ARG A 43 4.82 1.05 -11.19
N HIS A 44 4.92 2.18 -10.51
CA HIS A 44 6.16 2.76 -9.99
C HIS A 44 6.38 2.46 -8.49
N LEU A 45 5.35 1.97 -7.78
CA LEU A 45 5.49 1.51 -6.40
C LEU A 45 6.40 0.30 -6.29
N SER A 46 7.15 0.24 -5.20
CA SER A 46 7.95 -0.92 -4.83
C SER A 46 7.07 -2.16 -4.61
N PRO A 47 7.61 -3.36 -4.88
CA PRO A 47 6.87 -4.60 -4.71
C PRO A 47 6.36 -4.81 -3.27
N ALA A 48 7.07 -4.29 -2.26
CA ALA A 48 6.65 -4.34 -0.86
C ALA A 48 5.35 -3.56 -0.63
N CYS A 49 5.30 -2.29 -1.03
CA CYS A 49 4.11 -1.45 -0.92
C CYS A 49 2.96 -1.97 -1.79
N ARG A 50 3.27 -2.37 -3.04
CA ARG A 50 2.27 -2.94 -3.93
C ARG A 50 1.67 -4.24 -3.36
N ALA A 51 2.44 -5.04 -2.62
CA ALA A 51 1.93 -6.24 -1.95
C ALA A 51 0.98 -5.90 -0.79
N VAL A 52 1.11 -4.74 -0.15
CA VAL A 52 0.14 -4.24 0.83
C VAL A 52 -1.21 -3.95 0.17
N PHE A 53 -1.21 -3.22 -0.95
CA PHE A 53 -2.44 -2.97 -1.72
C PHE A 53 -3.00 -4.21 -2.42
N GLN A 54 -2.14 -5.11 -2.89
CA GLN A 54 -2.53 -6.36 -3.53
C GLN A 54 -2.75 -7.52 -2.55
N GLY A 55 -2.56 -7.31 -1.25
CA GLY A 55 -2.64 -8.34 -0.21
C GLY A 55 -4.02 -8.97 -0.05
N GLY A 56 -5.07 -8.36 -0.60
CA GLY A 56 -6.40 -8.98 -0.74
C GLY A 56 -6.58 -9.84 -2.00
N ALA A 57 -5.70 -9.70 -3.00
CA ALA A 57 -5.84 -10.35 -4.31
C ALA A 57 -5.02 -11.64 -4.47
N LYS A 58 -4.30 -12.09 -3.43
CA LYS A 58 -3.63 -13.41 -3.44
C LYS A 58 -4.43 -14.53 -2.77
N LYS A 59 -5.72 -14.32 -2.51
CA LYS A 59 -6.68 -15.40 -2.19
C LYS A 59 -7.59 -15.73 -3.38
N ARG A 60 -7.02 -16.13 -4.51
CA ARG A 60 -7.59 -17.18 -5.38
C ARG A 60 -6.40 -17.92 -5.99
N VAL A 61 -5.94 -18.99 -5.36
CA VAL A 61 -6.54 -20.31 -5.56
C VAL A 61 -6.83 -20.53 -7.06
N ARG A 62 -5.82 -21.05 -7.75
CA ARG A 62 -5.99 -22.25 -8.57
C ARG A 62 -5.03 -23.26 -7.97
N ARG A 63 -5.37 -23.95 -6.87
CA ARG A 63 -6.09 -25.23 -6.89
C ARG A 63 -6.08 -25.87 -8.29
N PHE A 64 -5.19 -26.86 -8.42
CA PHE A 64 -5.48 -28.14 -9.05
C PHE A 64 -5.97 -28.10 -10.52
N ARG A 65 -5.09 -28.44 -11.46
CA ARG A 65 -5.49 -29.14 -12.68
C ARG A 65 -4.27 -29.85 -13.34
N ARG A 66 -4.17 -31.14 -12.99
CA ARG A 66 -3.48 -32.27 -13.66
C ARG A 66 -1.97 -32.23 -13.82
#